data_AF-E3K7I1-F1
#
_entry.id   AF-E3K7I1-F1
#
_cell.length_a   1.000
_cell.length_b   1.000
_cell.length_c   1.000
_cell.angle_alpha   90.00
_cell.angle_beta   90.00
_cell.angle_gamma   90.00
#
_symmetry.space_group_name_H-M   'P 1'
#
loop_
_entity.id
_entity.type
_entity.pdbx_description
1 polymer ?
#
loop_
_entity_poly.entity_id
_entity_poly.type
_entity_poly.pdbx_seq_one_letter_code
_entity_poly.pdbx_strand_id
1 'polypeptide(L)'
;MKWPTEERFKYPEIYTSPPVKVKRLLSGHGQTRGIMGIEIEMKQEEIDRDPRQEIVYFEELPWWLTIYLHTLKVEVDGIQIKYPTRVITKKTIKPSIQRERPYSFTMTLNFPSSDDMKVNLSNIQSEDRNSKKKNTQLRKMKIYFEYEKDLLLYTEYSSDANRGFDLNPAALILYSSKTKNKDQGDELAHDNLHQSGLNSSASDHRGSSVSLLSTQQNSSPPY
;
A
#
# COMPACT_ATOMS: atom_id res chain seq x y z
N MET A 1 20.82 37.80 -1.82
CA MET A 1 19.57 38.47 -1.42
C MET A 1 18.78 37.50 -0.55
N LYS A 2 18.30 37.95 0.61
CA LYS A 2 17.39 37.19 1.49
C LYS A 2 16.11 38.00 1.59
N TRP A 3 14.96 37.36 1.49
CA TRP A 3 13.70 38.09 1.56
C TRP A 3 13.43 38.54 3.00
N PRO A 4 12.95 39.78 3.23
CA PRO A 4 12.79 40.33 4.58
C PRO A 4 11.93 39.51 5.54
N THR A 5 11.08 38.62 5.02
CA THR A 5 10.14 37.78 5.77
C THR A 5 10.40 36.29 5.61
N GLU A 6 11.58 35.89 5.12
CA GLU A 6 11.91 34.48 4.92
C GLU A 6 12.16 33.80 6.27
N GLU A 7 11.18 33.05 6.76
CA GLU A 7 11.41 32.15 7.88
C GLU A 7 12.37 31.04 7.47
N ARG A 8 13.44 30.85 8.24
CA ARG A 8 14.40 29.77 8.00
C ARG A 8 13.68 28.44 8.27
N PHE A 9 13.43 27.67 7.22
CA PHE A 9 12.90 26.31 7.36
C PHE A 9 13.79 25.53 8.34
N LYS A 10 13.21 25.14 9.48
CA LYS A 10 13.84 24.25 10.44
C LYS A 10 13.44 22.84 10.06
N TYR A 11 14.41 22.08 9.55
CA TYR A 11 14.21 20.66 9.33
C TYR A 11 13.85 20.00 10.68
N PRO A 12 12.81 19.16 10.75
CA PRO A 12 12.61 18.35 11.94
C PRO A 12 13.84 17.45 12.12
N GLU A 13 14.46 17.50 13.29
CA GLU A 13 15.65 16.68 13.60
C GLU A 13 15.28 15.20 13.78
N ILE A 14 13.99 14.90 13.99
CA ILE A 14 13.47 13.55 14.22
C ILE A 14 12.36 13.27 13.20
N TYR A 15 12.63 12.36 12.27
CA TYR A 15 11.62 11.79 11.38
C TYR A 15 11.11 10.48 11.99
N THR A 16 9.79 10.35 12.10
CA THR A 16 9.19 9.05 12.41
C THR A 16 9.32 8.16 11.18
N SER A 17 9.73 6.90 11.38
CA SER A 17 9.78 5.94 10.27
C SER A 17 8.38 5.72 9.72
N PRO A 18 8.20 5.61 8.38
CA PRO A 18 6.89 5.33 7.83
C PRO A 18 6.33 4.01 8.39
N PRO A 19 5.00 3.91 8.59
CA PRO A 19 4.37 2.74 9.17
C PRO A 19 4.51 1.49 8.29
N VAL A 20 4.68 1.70 6.98
CA VAL A 20 4.77 0.67 5.95
C VAL A 20 5.97 0.91 5.05
N LYS A 21 6.67 -0.16 4.68
CA LYS A 21 7.65 -0.17 3.59
C LYS A 21 7.09 -0.94 2.43
N VAL A 22 7.31 -0.43 1.22
CA VAL A 22 6.74 -1.00 -0.01
C VAL A 22 7.83 -1.09 -1.06
N LYS A 23 7.82 -2.19 -1.81
CA LYS A 23 8.70 -2.40 -2.96
C LYS A 23 7.92 -3.01 -4.09
N ARG A 24 8.15 -2.55 -5.32
CA ARG A 24 7.72 -3.27 -6.51
C ARG A 24 8.68 -4.43 -6.76
N LEU A 25 8.13 -5.59 -7.04
CA LEU A 25 8.86 -6.77 -7.47
C LEU A 25 8.81 -6.85 -8.99
N LEU A 26 9.97 -6.98 -9.62
CA LEU A 26 10.10 -7.29 -11.02
C LEU A 26 11.11 -8.42 -11.16
N SER A 27 10.71 -9.52 -11.78
CA SER A 27 11.55 -10.69 -11.98
C SER A 27 11.23 -11.33 -13.32
N GLY A 28 12.17 -12.05 -13.91
CA GLY A 28 11.97 -12.69 -15.21
C GLY A 28 13.25 -12.69 -16.03
N HIS A 29 13.33 -13.63 -16.96
CA HIS A 29 14.42 -13.75 -17.91
C HIS A 29 13.87 -13.50 -19.31
N GLY A 30 14.37 -12.47 -19.99
CA GLY A 30 13.90 -12.03 -21.31
C GLY A 30 13.33 -10.61 -21.31
N GLN A 31 13.12 -10.05 -22.51
CA GLN A 31 12.61 -8.69 -22.70
C GLN A 31 11.07 -8.63 -22.81
N THR A 32 10.39 -9.78 -22.75
CA THR A 32 8.97 -9.90 -23.15
C THR A 32 8.08 -10.44 -22.03
N ARG A 33 8.53 -11.39 -21.20
CA ARG A 33 7.68 -12.01 -20.16
C ARG A 33 8.38 -12.00 -18.81
N GLY A 34 7.59 -11.88 -17.75
CA GLY A 34 8.12 -11.88 -16.39
C GLY A 34 7.04 -11.95 -15.33
N ILE A 35 7.46 -11.73 -14.09
CA ILE A 35 6.65 -11.64 -12.89
C ILE A 35 6.74 -10.21 -12.39
N MET A 36 5.59 -9.63 -12.11
CA MET A 36 5.46 -8.35 -11.45
C MET A 36 4.72 -8.55 -10.13
N GLY A 37 5.05 -7.74 -9.14
CA GLY A 37 4.31 -7.74 -7.90
C GLY A 37 4.66 -6.59 -6.98
N ILE A 38 4.17 -6.71 -5.75
CA ILE A 38 4.38 -5.77 -4.67
C ILE A 38 4.75 -6.57 -3.41
N GLU A 39 5.77 -6.09 -2.70
CA GLU A 39 6.13 -6.50 -1.35
C GLU A 39 5.79 -5.37 -0.39
N ILE A 40 5.00 -5.69 0.64
CA ILE A 40 4.58 -4.78 1.71
C ILE A 40 5.15 -5.33 3.02
N GLU A 41 5.93 -4.51 3.72
CA GLU A 41 6.46 -4.82 5.05
C GLU A 41 5.86 -3.84 6.07
N MET A 42 5.30 -4.38 7.15
CA MET A 42 4.65 -3.60 8.20
C MET A 42 4.89 -4.24 9.56
N LYS A 43 5.04 -3.44 10.62
CA LYS A 43 5.19 -3.96 11.99
C LYS A 43 3.87 -4.54 12.48
N GLN A 44 3.90 -5.63 13.24
CA GLN A 44 2.70 -6.24 13.82
C GLN A 44 1.89 -5.24 14.66
N GLU A 45 2.57 -4.36 15.39
CA GLU A 45 1.94 -3.33 16.23
C GLU A 45 1.17 -2.29 15.43
N GLU A 46 1.57 -2.04 14.17
CA GLU A 46 0.83 -1.16 13.28
C GLU A 46 -0.42 -1.85 12.74
N ILE A 47 -0.31 -3.14 12.40
CA ILE A 47 -1.43 -3.98 11.95
C ILE A 47 -2.48 -4.11 13.06
N ASP A 48 -2.04 -4.38 14.29
CA ASP A 48 -2.94 -4.57 15.45
C ASP A 48 -3.55 -3.27 15.94
N ARG A 49 -2.99 -2.10 15.56
CA ARG A 49 -3.47 -0.79 16.00
C ARG A 49 -4.90 -0.54 15.56
N ASP A 50 -5.26 -0.98 14.35
CA ASP A 50 -6.59 -0.80 13.79
C ASP A 50 -7.01 -2.08 13.03
N PRO A 51 -7.85 -2.94 13.65
CA PRO A 51 -8.34 -4.16 13.01
C PRO A 51 -9.15 -3.92 11.73
N ARG A 52 -9.61 -2.68 11.48
CA ARG A 52 -10.34 -2.28 10.29
C ARG A 52 -9.46 -1.53 9.28
N GLN A 53 -8.15 -1.57 9.49
CA GLN A 53 -7.19 -0.98 8.57
C GLN A 53 -7.30 -1.64 7.20
N GLU A 54 -7.55 -0.83 6.19
CA GLU A 54 -7.57 -1.26 4.79
C GLU A 54 -6.32 -0.75 4.09
N ILE A 55 -5.62 -1.64 3.40
CA ILE A 55 -4.48 -1.29 2.56
C ILE A 55 -4.96 -1.30 1.11
N VAL A 56 -4.93 -0.16 0.44
CA VAL A 56 -5.33 -0.07 -0.97
C VAL A 56 -4.08 -0.01 -1.84
N TYR A 57 -3.89 -1.04 -2.64
CA TYR A 57 -2.87 -1.10 -3.69
C TYR A 57 -3.47 -0.66 -5.01
N PHE A 58 -2.87 0.34 -5.64
CA PHE A 58 -3.26 0.89 -6.92
C PHE A 58 -2.09 0.89 -7.90
N GLU A 59 -2.38 0.48 -9.14
CA GLU A 59 -1.43 0.44 -10.25
C GLU A 59 -2.04 1.01 -11.51
N GLU A 60 -1.19 1.69 -12.28
CA GLU A 60 -1.46 2.13 -13.63
C GLU A 60 -0.34 1.65 -14.54
N LEU A 61 -0.70 0.74 -15.45
CA LEU A 61 0.24 0.06 -16.34
C LEU A 61 -0.01 0.51 -17.78
N PRO A 62 1.05 0.73 -18.58
CA PRO A 62 0.90 1.09 -19.99
C PRO A 62 0.10 0.05 -20.78
N TRP A 63 -0.52 0.49 -21.88
CA TRP A 63 -1.36 -0.38 -22.70
C TRP A 63 -0.61 -1.58 -23.29
N TRP A 64 0.69 -1.42 -23.53
CA TRP A 64 1.58 -2.45 -24.09
C TRP A 64 2.02 -3.49 -23.06
N LEU A 65 1.54 -3.40 -21.82
CA LEU A 65 1.81 -4.35 -20.78
C LEU A 65 0.54 -5.13 -20.43
N THR A 66 0.51 -6.40 -20.83
CA THR A 66 -0.56 -7.32 -20.52
C THR A 66 -0.27 -8.04 -19.20
N ILE A 67 -1.21 -8.02 -18.26
CA ILE A 67 -1.05 -8.73 -16.98
C ILE A 67 -2.01 -9.91 -16.87
N TYR A 68 -1.52 -11.02 -16.33
CA TYR A 68 -2.28 -12.25 -16.16
C TYR A 68 -2.73 -12.42 -14.72
N LEU A 69 -3.77 -11.70 -14.35
CA LEU A 69 -4.30 -11.72 -12.97
C LEU A 69 -4.80 -13.09 -12.48
N HIS A 70 -4.99 -14.06 -13.36
CA HIS A 70 -5.32 -15.44 -12.98
C HIS A 70 -4.10 -16.20 -12.41
N THR A 71 -2.88 -15.73 -12.67
CA THR A 71 -1.62 -16.26 -12.11
C THR A 71 -1.29 -15.66 -10.74
N LEU A 72 -2.15 -14.78 -10.23
CA LEU A 72 -1.91 -14.05 -8.99
C LEU A 72 -1.70 -15.02 -7.83
N LYS A 73 -0.57 -14.84 -7.15
CA LYS A 73 -0.18 -15.56 -5.94
C LYS A 73 0.02 -14.57 -4.80
N VAL A 74 -0.32 -15.02 -3.60
CA VAL A 74 -0.15 -14.25 -2.37
C VAL A 74 0.73 -15.06 -1.43
N GLU A 75 1.73 -14.42 -0.86
CA GLU A 75 2.61 -14.97 0.16
C GLU A 75 2.58 -14.03 1.37
N VAL A 76 2.39 -14.59 2.56
CA VAL A 76 2.46 -13.84 3.81
C VAL A 76 3.45 -14.54 4.73
N ASP A 77 4.44 -13.79 5.20
CA ASP A 77 5.54 -14.25 6.05
C ASP A 77 6.28 -15.49 5.51
N GLY A 78 6.46 -15.55 4.19
CA GLY A 78 7.12 -16.68 3.51
C GLY A 78 6.19 -17.86 3.19
N ILE A 79 4.92 -17.80 3.60
CA ILE A 79 3.94 -18.88 3.40
C ILE A 79 3.01 -18.49 2.26
N GLN A 80 2.93 -19.33 1.24
CA GLN A 80 1.98 -19.13 0.15
C GLN A 80 0.54 -19.38 0.62
N ILE A 81 -0.34 -18.42 0.37
CA ILE A 81 -1.76 -18.49 0.72
C ILE A 81 -2.53 -19.20 -0.40
N LYS A 82 -3.16 -20.32 -0.06
CA LYS A 82 -3.97 -21.12 -1.00
C LYS A 82 -5.16 -20.34 -1.58
N TYR A 83 -5.82 -19.52 -0.76
CA TYR A 83 -7.00 -18.76 -1.15
C TYR A 83 -6.73 -17.26 -1.02
N PRO A 84 -6.36 -16.57 -2.13
CA PRO A 84 -6.05 -15.14 -2.13
C PRO A 84 -7.17 -14.25 -1.57
N THR A 85 -8.43 -14.68 -1.61
CA THR A 85 -9.60 -13.96 -1.07
C THR A 85 -9.54 -13.70 0.42
N ARG A 86 -8.69 -14.42 1.17
CA ARG A 86 -8.44 -14.14 2.59
C ARG A 86 -7.65 -12.85 2.82
N VAL A 87 -6.87 -12.44 1.83
CA VAL A 87 -6.01 -11.25 1.87
C VAL A 87 -6.59 -10.14 1.03
N ILE A 88 -7.09 -10.47 -0.17
CA ILE A 88 -7.64 -9.53 -1.14
C ILE A 88 -9.16 -9.50 -0.97
N THR A 89 -9.68 -8.44 -0.34
CA THR A 89 -11.10 -8.29 -0.04
C THR A 89 -11.90 -7.72 -1.21
N LYS A 90 -11.29 -6.80 -1.97
CA LYS A 90 -11.92 -6.15 -3.13
C LYS A 90 -10.93 -5.99 -4.25
N LYS A 91 -11.41 -6.15 -5.49
CA LYS A 91 -10.64 -5.94 -6.70
C LYS A 91 -11.45 -5.15 -7.72
N THR A 92 -10.87 -4.08 -8.25
CA THR A 92 -11.43 -3.28 -9.33
C THR A 92 -10.42 -3.25 -10.47
N ILE A 93 -10.87 -3.53 -11.69
CA ILE A 93 -10.02 -3.59 -12.88
C ILE A 93 -10.63 -2.74 -13.97
N LYS A 94 -9.79 -1.94 -14.63
CA LYS A 94 -10.07 -1.30 -15.90
C LYS A 94 -9.03 -1.83 -16.90
N PRO A 95 -9.42 -2.71 -17.85
CA PRO A 95 -8.48 -3.30 -18.81
C PRO A 95 -7.82 -2.22 -19.66
N SER A 96 -6.65 -2.43 -20.24
CA SER A 96 -6.08 -1.47 -21.20
C SER A 96 -6.85 -1.48 -22.53
N ILE A 97 -6.68 -0.41 -23.30
CA ILE A 97 -7.05 -0.36 -24.72
C ILE A 97 -5.78 -0.01 -25.47
N GLN A 98 -5.42 -0.83 -26.46
CA GLN A 98 -4.20 -0.67 -27.23
C GLN A 98 -4.10 0.76 -27.80
N ARG A 99 -2.99 1.46 -27.50
CA ARG A 99 -2.68 2.84 -27.94
C ARG A 99 -3.61 3.96 -27.44
N GLU A 100 -4.65 3.63 -26.71
CA GLU A 100 -5.65 4.61 -26.29
C GLU A 100 -5.63 4.83 -24.79
N ARG A 101 -5.56 3.74 -24.00
CA ARG A 101 -5.75 3.84 -22.55
C ARG A 101 -4.91 2.81 -21.77
N PRO A 102 -4.25 3.24 -20.67
CA PRO A 102 -3.55 2.32 -19.79
C PRO A 102 -4.50 1.35 -19.07
N TYR A 103 -3.91 0.29 -18.55
CA TYR A 103 -4.55 -0.63 -17.63
C TYR A 103 -4.51 -0.04 -16.22
N SER A 104 -5.63 -0.05 -15.50
CA SER A 104 -5.65 0.37 -14.09
C SER A 104 -6.26 -0.74 -13.24
N PHE A 105 -5.63 -1.08 -12.12
CA PHE A 105 -6.28 -1.96 -11.15
C PHE A 105 -6.05 -1.52 -9.72
N THR A 106 -7.00 -1.91 -8.88
CA THR A 106 -7.02 -1.60 -7.46
C THR A 106 -7.34 -2.87 -6.69
N MET A 107 -6.59 -3.12 -5.62
CA MET A 107 -6.86 -4.19 -4.67
C MET A 107 -6.94 -3.61 -3.26
N THR A 108 -8.01 -3.94 -2.54
CA THR A 108 -8.07 -3.74 -1.10
C THR A 108 -7.52 -4.98 -0.44
N LEU A 109 -6.53 -4.79 0.42
CA LEU A 109 -5.69 -5.81 1.04
C LEU A 109 -5.81 -5.69 2.55
N ASN A 110 -5.89 -6.83 3.22
CA ASN A 110 -5.84 -6.93 4.67
C ASN A 110 -4.75 -7.93 5.07
N PHE A 111 -3.95 -7.59 6.09
CA PHE A 111 -3.03 -8.56 6.68
C PHE A 111 -3.83 -9.62 7.44
N PRO A 112 -3.62 -10.93 7.17
CA PRO A 112 -4.29 -11.98 7.92
C PRO A 112 -3.78 -12.02 9.36
N SER A 113 -4.67 -12.32 10.31
CA SER A 113 -4.30 -12.48 11.71
C SER A 113 -3.27 -13.61 11.85
N SER A 114 -2.37 -13.48 12.83
CA SER A 114 -1.37 -14.50 13.14
C SER A 114 -2.01 -15.86 13.44
N ASP A 115 -3.23 -15.87 13.99
CA ASP A 115 -3.96 -17.10 14.27
C ASP A 115 -4.54 -17.75 13.01
N ASP A 116 -5.02 -16.95 12.05
CA ASP A 116 -5.48 -17.45 10.74
C ASP A 116 -4.33 -18.11 9.95
N MET A 117 -3.10 -17.65 10.18
CA MET A 117 -1.89 -18.21 9.56
C MET A 117 -1.48 -19.54 10.18
N LYS A 118 -1.65 -19.75 11.49
CA LYS A 118 -1.33 -21.01 12.19
C LYS A 118 -2.17 -22.19 11.69
N VAL A 119 -3.41 -21.94 11.26
CA VAL A 119 -4.29 -22.96 10.66
C VAL A 119 -3.71 -23.54 9.36
N ASN A 120 -2.89 -22.77 8.62
CA ASN A 120 -2.18 -23.28 7.45
C ASN A 120 -0.88 -24.02 7.82
N LEU A 121 -0.36 -23.82 9.05
CA LEU A 121 0.90 -24.40 9.53
C LEU A 121 0.73 -25.76 10.21
N SER A 122 -0.49 -26.17 10.59
CA SER A 122 -0.72 -27.44 11.29
C SER A 122 -0.45 -28.70 10.46
N ASN A 123 0.02 -28.55 9.20
CA ASN A 123 0.52 -29.64 8.37
C ASN A 123 2.06 -29.76 8.35
N ILE A 124 2.78 -28.90 9.08
CA ILE A 124 4.23 -28.99 9.25
C ILE A 124 4.49 -29.21 10.73
N GLN A 125 5.06 -30.38 11.05
CA GLN A 125 5.29 -30.83 12.42
C GLN A 125 6.14 -29.85 13.23
N SER A 126 5.84 -29.88 14.52
CA SER A 126 6.29 -29.04 15.63
C SER A 126 7.79 -28.91 15.85
N GLU A 127 8.21 -27.73 16.31
CA GLU A 127 9.13 -27.38 17.42
C GLU A 127 9.48 -25.89 17.19
N ASP A 128 9.18 -24.90 18.04
CA ASP A 128 9.43 -24.78 19.47
C ASP A 128 8.39 -23.88 20.15
N ARG A 129 7.87 -24.34 21.29
CA ARG A 129 7.15 -23.51 22.25
C ARG A 129 8.17 -22.89 23.19
N ASN A 130 8.59 -21.65 22.94
CA ASN A 130 8.81 -20.61 23.97
C ASN A 130 9.57 -19.42 23.38
N SER A 131 8.83 -18.41 22.92
CA SER A 131 9.23 -17.03 23.15
C SER A 131 7.99 -16.14 23.17
N LYS A 132 7.63 -15.66 24.37
CA LYS A 132 6.83 -14.43 24.53
C LYS A 132 7.69 -13.25 24.06
N LYS A 133 8.01 -13.18 22.77
CA LYS A 133 8.57 -11.97 22.15
C LYS A 133 7.38 -11.07 21.83
N LYS A 134 7.01 -10.24 22.80
CA LYS A 134 5.97 -9.21 22.61
C LYS A 134 6.32 -8.37 21.38
N ASN A 135 5.44 -8.43 20.37
CA ASN A 135 5.09 -7.35 19.46
C ASN A 135 6.24 -6.43 19.01
N THR A 136 7.18 -6.96 18.24
CA THR A 136 8.04 -6.19 17.31
C THR A 136 8.30 -7.01 16.04
N GLN A 137 7.38 -7.92 15.71
CA GLN A 137 7.51 -8.80 14.56
C GLN A 137 7.23 -8.00 13.29
N LEU A 138 8.18 -7.95 12.37
CA LEU A 138 7.96 -7.40 11.04
C LEU A 138 7.20 -8.44 10.21
N ARG A 139 6.03 -8.08 9.71
CA ARG A 139 5.20 -8.90 8.83
C ARG A 139 5.48 -8.52 7.38
N LYS A 140 5.50 -9.52 6.50
CA LYS A 140 5.78 -9.32 5.07
C LYS A 140 4.70 -9.97 4.23
N MET A 141 4.10 -9.19 3.33
CA MET A 141 3.13 -9.67 2.35
C MET A 141 3.66 -9.44 0.95
N LYS A 142 3.64 -10.46 0.10
CA LYS A 142 3.94 -10.36 -1.33
C LYS A 142 2.73 -10.75 -2.15
N ILE A 143 2.42 -9.94 -3.15
CA ILE A 143 1.41 -10.25 -4.15
C ILE A 143 2.07 -10.12 -5.51
N TYR A 144 2.04 -11.19 -6.30
CA TYR A 144 2.72 -11.20 -7.59
C TYR A 144 1.93 -11.99 -8.63
N PHE A 145 2.11 -11.63 -9.90
CA PHE A 145 1.43 -12.19 -11.07
C PHE A 145 2.35 -12.08 -12.29
N GLU A 146 2.07 -12.88 -13.30
CA GLU A 146 2.80 -12.87 -14.56
C GLU A 146 2.33 -11.72 -15.48
N TYR A 147 3.26 -11.23 -16.30
CA TYR A 147 2.99 -10.22 -17.32
C TYR A 147 3.68 -10.58 -18.64
N GLU A 148 3.16 -10.00 -19.72
CA GLU A 148 3.74 -10.00 -21.06
C GLU A 148 3.80 -8.55 -21.59
N LYS A 149 4.93 -8.19 -22.20
CA LYS A 149 5.19 -6.89 -22.83
C LYS A 149 5.08 -7.04 -24.34
N ASP A 150 4.27 -6.20 -24.94
CA ASP A 150 4.09 -6.15 -26.38
C ASP A 150 5.31 -5.52 -27.08
N LEU A 151 5.49 -5.87 -28.36
CA LEU A 151 6.48 -5.25 -29.22
C LEU A 151 5.97 -3.90 -29.72
N LEU A 152 6.68 -2.84 -29.35
CA LEU A 152 6.44 -1.50 -29.89
C LEU A 152 7.08 -1.38 -31.27
N LEU A 153 6.30 -0.95 -32.26
CA LEU A 153 6.77 -0.79 -33.64
C LEU A 153 7.60 0.49 -33.76
N TYR A 154 8.72 0.39 -34.47
CA TYR A 154 9.61 1.53 -34.74
C TYR A 154 8.96 2.64 -35.60
N THR A 155 7.88 2.31 -36.30
CA THR A 155 7.12 3.28 -37.11
C THR A 155 6.24 4.19 -36.25
N GLU A 156 5.99 3.81 -35.00
CA GLU A 156 5.10 4.52 -34.07
C GLU A 156 5.88 5.16 -32.91
N TYR A 157 7.02 4.57 -32.56
CA TYR A 157 7.85 5.00 -31.44
C TYR A 157 9.31 5.10 -31.87
N SER A 158 10.09 5.89 -31.13
CA SER A 158 11.54 6.02 -31.32
C SER A 158 12.25 4.66 -31.32
N SER A 159 13.40 4.59 -31.99
CA SER A 159 14.19 3.35 -32.16
C SER A 159 14.59 2.65 -30.85
N ASP A 160 14.51 3.34 -29.72
CA ASP A 160 14.81 2.84 -28.38
C ASP A 160 13.56 2.57 -27.52
N ALA A 161 12.35 2.60 -28.06
CA ALA A 161 11.12 2.44 -27.28
C ALA A 161 10.99 1.08 -26.58
N ASN A 162 11.68 0.06 -27.08
CA ASN A 162 11.79 -1.24 -26.42
C ASN A 162 13.01 -1.34 -25.47
N ARG A 163 13.82 -0.29 -25.37
CA ARG A 163 15.03 -0.23 -24.55
C ARG A 163 14.68 0.30 -23.16
N GLY A 164 14.54 -0.63 -22.22
CA GLY A 164 14.21 -0.33 -20.82
C GLY A 164 12.80 -0.77 -20.46
N PHE A 165 12.61 -1.05 -19.18
CA PHE A 165 11.34 -1.40 -18.59
C PHE A 165 11.05 -0.40 -17.48
N ASP A 166 10.58 0.79 -17.87
CA ASP A 166 10.17 1.82 -16.94
C ASP A 166 8.65 1.83 -16.81
N LEU A 167 8.18 1.84 -15.56
CA LEU A 167 6.77 1.78 -15.22
C LEU A 167 6.48 2.86 -14.20
N ASN A 168 5.34 3.51 -14.37
CA ASN A 168 4.79 4.45 -13.40
C ASN A 168 4.81 3.84 -11.99
N PRO A 169 5.13 4.61 -10.95
CA PRO A 169 5.15 4.10 -9.59
C PRO A 169 3.76 3.62 -9.16
N ALA A 170 3.73 2.58 -8.35
CA ALA A 170 2.50 2.13 -7.71
C ALA A 170 2.14 3.06 -6.55
N ALA A 171 0.86 3.14 -6.22
CA ALA A 171 0.41 3.78 -4.99
C ALA A 171 -0.04 2.72 -3.98
N LEU A 172 0.41 2.89 -2.73
CA LEU A 172 -0.15 2.20 -1.58
C LEU A 172 -0.77 3.23 -0.64
N ILE A 173 -2.04 3.04 -0.30
CA ILE A 173 -2.77 3.94 0.59
C ILE A 173 -3.20 3.14 1.81
N LEU A 174 -2.87 3.68 2.99
CA LEU A 174 -3.28 3.12 4.26
C LEU A 174 -4.52 3.86 4.79
N TYR A 175 -5.66 3.19 4.84
CA TYR A 175 -6.89 3.72 5.43
C TYR A 175 -7.02 3.20 6.86
N SER A 176 -7.10 4.12 7.83
CA SER A 176 -7.40 3.81 9.23
C SER A 176 -8.75 4.41 9.61
N SER A 177 -9.62 3.60 10.21
CA SER A 177 -10.88 4.06 10.77
C SER A 177 -10.64 4.53 12.21
N LYS A 178 -10.34 5.81 12.42
CA LYS A 178 -10.34 6.35 13.78
C LYS A 178 -11.76 6.35 14.33
N THR A 179 -12.08 5.44 15.25
CA THR A 179 -13.23 5.59 16.13
C THR A 179 -12.99 6.79 17.04
N LYS A 180 -13.80 7.86 16.89
CA LYS A 180 -13.90 8.88 17.93
C LYS A 180 -14.49 8.19 19.17
N ASN A 181 -13.71 8.03 20.24
CA ASN A 181 -14.30 7.75 21.55
C ASN A 181 -15.15 8.97 21.93
N LYS A 182 -16.45 8.74 22.17
CA LYS A 182 -17.29 9.68 22.91
C LYS A 182 -16.87 9.55 24.37
N ASP A 183 -16.11 10.51 24.88
CA ASP A 183 -15.90 10.61 26.31
C ASP A 183 -17.21 11.08 26.98
N GLN A 184 -17.76 10.19 27.80
CA GLN A 184 -18.54 10.50 29.02
C GLN A 184 -17.60 11.29 29.95
N GLY A 185 -17.97 12.30 30.73
CA GLY A 185 -19.20 12.98 31.05
C GLY A 185 -18.82 13.89 32.22
N ASP A 186 -18.90 15.21 32.04
CA ASP A 186 -18.77 16.16 33.14
C ASP A 186 -20.16 16.71 33.43
N GLU A 187 -20.72 16.29 34.56
CA GLU A 187 -21.91 16.90 35.15
C GLU A 187 -21.49 17.62 36.44
N LEU A 188 -22.05 18.83 36.61
CA LEU A 188 -22.14 19.66 37.81
C LEU A 188 -21.08 20.75 38.02
N ALA A 189 -21.36 21.95 37.47
CA ALA A 189 -21.56 23.13 38.31
C ALA A 189 -22.43 24.16 37.58
N HIS A 190 -23.56 24.51 38.20
CA HIS A 190 -24.46 25.59 37.82
C HIS A 190 -23.77 26.96 37.96
N ASP A 191 -23.95 27.87 37.00
CA ASP A 191 -24.65 29.14 37.25
C ASP A 191 -24.87 29.99 35.97
N ASN A 192 -25.83 30.91 36.10
CA ASN A 192 -26.75 31.46 35.12
C ASN A 192 -26.25 32.51 34.10
N LEU A 193 -26.94 32.52 32.95
CA LEU A 193 -27.45 33.64 32.12
C LEU A 193 -26.56 34.87 31.83
N HIS A 194 -26.21 35.10 30.55
CA HIS A 194 -26.82 36.13 29.68
C HIS A 194 -26.19 36.17 28.26
N GLN A 195 -27.08 36.15 27.24
CA GLN A 195 -27.04 36.75 25.88
C GLN A 195 -25.68 37.01 25.20
N SER A 196 -25.40 36.58 23.97
CA SER A 196 -26.09 36.88 22.70
C SER A 196 -25.34 36.09 21.59
N GLY A 197 -26.01 35.39 20.68
CA GLY A 197 -26.36 35.93 19.37
C GLY A 197 -25.12 36.09 18.47
N LEU A 198 -24.85 35.11 17.60
CA LEU A 198 -24.38 35.27 16.21
C LEU A 198 -24.06 33.89 15.61
N ASN A 199 -24.90 33.46 14.67
CA ASN A 199 -24.71 32.28 13.85
C ASN A 199 -23.57 32.52 12.86
N SER A 200 -22.58 31.63 12.80
CA SER A 200 -21.75 31.45 11.61
C SER A 200 -21.76 29.99 11.22
N SER A 201 -22.34 29.73 10.05
CA SER A 201 -22.37 28.44 9.38
C SER A 201 -20.96 28.21 8.81
N ALA A 202 -20.27 27.19 9.31
CA ALA A 202 -18.99 26.76 8.76
C ALA A 202 -19.08 25.26 8.41
N SER A 203 -18.91 24.98 7.14
CA SER A 203 -18.91 23.65 6.53
C SER A 203 -17.83 22.75 7.13
N ASP A 204 -18.24 21.59 7.63
CA ASP A 204 -17.36 20.52 8.10
C ASP A 204 -16.44 19.99 6.97
N HIS A 205 -15.14 20.25 7.09
CA HIS A 205 -14.12 19.54 6.33
C HIS A 205 -13.64 18.31 7.12
N ARG A 206 -14.00 17.13 6.63
CA ARG A 206 -13.48 15.84 7.12
C ARG A 206 -11.98 15.75 6.81
N GLY A 207 -11.14 15.84 7.86
CA GLY A 207 -9.70 15.64 7.75
C GLY A 207 -9.35 14.17 7.49
N SER A 208 -9.08 13.81 6.24
CA SER A 208 -8.44 12.57 5.83
C SER A 208 -6.92 12.71 5.90
N SER A 209 -6.22 11.86 6.66
CA SER A 209 -4.76 11.75 6.54
C SER A 209 -4.42 10.80 5.40
N VAL A 210 -4.19 11.33 4.20
CA VAL A 210 -3.67 10.57 3.07
C VAL A 210 -2.14 10.56 3.18
N SER A 211 -1.55 9.40 3.41
CA SER A 211 -0.10 9.21 3.30
C SER A 211 0.19 8.58 1.93
N LEU A 212 0.62 9.42 0.97
CA LEU A 212 1.12 8.95 -0.32
C LEU A 212 2.58 8.52 -0.13
N LEU A 213 2.85 7.22 -0.26
CA LEU A 213 4.21 6.71 -0.34
C LEU A 213 4.52 6.30 -1.78
N SER A 214 5.53 6.95 -2.37
CA SER A 214 6.12 6.55 -3.64
C SER A 214 7.19 5.47 -3.42
N THR A 215 7.26 4.52 -4.34
CA THR A 215 8.24 3.42 -4.30
C THR A 215 9.57 3.87 -4.91
N GLN A 216 10.70 3.59 -4.26
CA GLN A 216 12.03 3.70 -4.87
C GLN A 216 12.37 2.42 -5.66
N GLN A 217 12.75 2.58 -6.94
CA GLN A 217 13.39 1.53 -7.73
C GLN A 217 14.89 1.51 -7.42
N ASN A 218 15.43 0.36 -7.02
CA ASN A 218 16.87 0.12 -7.06
C ASN A 218 17.17 -0.82 -8.24
N SER A 219 17.83 -0.30 -9.27
CA SER A 219 18.45 -1.09 -10.32
C SER A 219 19.84 -1.55 -9.85
N SER A 220 20.13 -2.85 -9.93
CA SER A 220 21.49 -3.36 -9.76
C SER A 220 22.32 -3.09 -11.03
N PRO A 221 23.62 -2.77 -10.92
CA PRO A 221 24.47 -2.56 -12.08
C PRO A 221 24.77 -3.89 -12.79
N PRO A 222 24.94 -3.89 -14.13
CA PRO A 222 25.41 -5.06 -14.84
C PRO A 222 26.91 -5.28 -14.56
N TYR A 223 27.30 -6.53 -14.38
CA TYR A 223 28.69 -6.98 -14.45
C TYR A 223 29.19 -6.94 -15.89
#